data_AF-A0A414FIW2-F1
#
_entry.id   AF-A0A414FIW2-F1
#
_cell.length_a   1.000
_cell.length_b   1.000
_cell.length_c   1.000
_cell.angle_alpha   90.00
_cell.angle_beta   90.00
_cell.angle_gamma   90.00
#
_symmetry.space_group_name_H-M   'P 1'
#
loop_
_entity.id
_entity.type
_entity.pdbx_description
1 polymer ?
#
loop_
_entity_poly.entity_id
_entity_poly.type
_entity_poly.pdbx_seq_one_letter_code
_entity_poly.pdbx_strand_id
1 'polypeptide(L)' 'MKMQKLMGALILILMLGATPVTAQNMSDSQVLEYVKEGIRQGKEQKQLASELARKGVTKEQALRVKQLY' A
#
# COMPACT_ATOMS: atom_id res chain seq x y z
N MET A 1 43.10 -6.55 10.00
CA MET A 1 42.68 -6.38 8.58
C MET A 1 41.55 -7.29 8.10
N LYS A 2 41.47 -8.59 8.47
CA LYS A 2 40.47 -9.52 7.91
C LYS A 2 39.02 -9.22 8.37
N MET A 3 38.82 -8.85 9.64
CA MET A 3 37.51 -8.42 10.18
C MET A 3 37.00 -7.10 9.58
N GLN A 4 37.88 -6.13 9.31
CA GLN A 4 37.48 -4.85 8.71
C GLN A 4 36.98 -5.00 7.28
N LYS A 5 37.61 -5.89 6.49
CA LYS A 5 37.14 -6.21 5.13
C LYS A 5 35.78 -6.92 5.16
N LEU A 6 35.55 -7.78 6.14
CA LEU A 6 34.26 -8.46 6.33
C LEU A 6 33.14 -7.49 6.73
N MET A 7 33.43 -6.55 7.64
CA MET A 7 32.46 -5.51 8.02
C MET A 7 32.18 -4.55 6.86
N GLY A 8 33.20 -4.13 6.10
CA GLY A 8 33.01 -3.30 4.91
C GLY A 8 32.14 -4.00 3.85
N ALA A 9 32.34 -5.30 3.64
CA ALA A 9 31.52 -6.09 2.74
C ALA A 9 30.06 -6.21 3.24
N LEU A 10 29.86 -6.39 4.55
CA LEU A 10 28.51 -6.44 5.13
C LEU A 10 27.77 -5.11 4.97
N ILE A 11 28.43 -3.98 5.22
CA ILE A 11 27.85 -2.64 5.05
C ILE A 11 27.51 -2.38 3.57
N LEU A 12 28.37 -2.83 2.65
CA LEU A 12 28.12 -2.70 1.21
C LEU A 12 26.88 -3.51 0.76
N ILE A 13 26.72 -4.74 1.25
CA ILE A 13 25.55 -5.58 0.96
C ILE A 13 24.27 -4.94 1.53
N LEU A 14 24.34 -4.37 2.72
CA LEU A 14 23.20 -3.73 3.38
C LEU A 14 22.75 -2.46 2.63
N MET A 15 23.67 -1.72 2.03
CA MET A 15 23.38 -0.55 1.19
C MET A 15 22.82 -0.91 -0.19
N LEU A 16 23.22 -2.05 -0.76
CA LEU A 16 22.71 -2.53 -2.06
C LEU A 16 21.29 -3.12 -1.99
N GLY A 17 20.82 -3.54 -0.81
CA GLY A 17 19.49 -4.13 -0.60
C GLY A 17 18.35 -3.12 -0.37
N ALA A 18 18.64 -1.83 -0.26
CA ALA A 18 17.64 -0.80 0.02
C ALA A 18 16.92 -0.33 -1.25
N THR A 19 16.18 -1.23 -1.92
CA THR A 19 15.24 -0.79 -2.95
C THR A 19 14.01 -0.17 -2.28
N PRO A 20 13.56 1.03 -2.67
CA PRO A 20 12.34 1.61 -2.12
C PRO A 20 11.16 0.70 -2.46
N VAL A 21 10.51 0.16 -1.43
CA VAL A 21 9.21 -0.49 -1.60
C VAL A 21 8.21 0.62 -1.89
N THR A 22 7.94 0.87 -3.17
CA THR A 22 6.87 1.77 -3.57
C THR A 22 5.56 1.18 -3.08
N ALA A 23 4.96 1.76 -2.06
CA ALA A 23 3.58 1.48 -1.72
C ALA A 23 2.73 1.90 -2.93
N GLN A 24 2.22 0.93 -3.68
CA GLN A 24 1.31 1.21 -4.80
C GLN A 24 0.02 1.78 -4.21
N ASN A 25 -0.18 3.08 -4.37
CA ASN A 25 -1.46 3.71 -4.04
C ASN A 25 -2.52 3.18 -5.01
N MET A 26 -3.69 2.82 -4.47
CA MET A 26 -4.83 2.47 -5.32
C MET A 26 -5.28 3.70 -6.11
N SER A 27 -5.67 3.52 -7.37
CA SER A 27 -6.36 4.53 -8.17
C SER A 27 -7.85 4.61 -7.81
N ASP A 28 -8.50 5.71 -8.17
CA ASP A 28 -9.92 5.95 -7.88
C ASP A 28 -10.84 4.85 -8.46
N SER A 29 -10.52 4.32 -9.65
CA SER A 29 -11.23 3.19 -10.26
C SER A 29 -11.02 1.89 -9.47
N GLN A 30 -9.80 1.62 -9.03
CA GLN A 30 -9.50 0.44 -8.20
C GLN A 30 -10.20 0.50 -6.84
N VAL A 31 -10.26 1.69 -6.23
CA VAL A 31 -11.00 1.90 -4.97
C VAL A 31 -12.48 1.58 -5.17
N LEU A 32 -13.07 2.07 -6.26
CA LEU A 32 -14.46 1.80 -6.59
C LEU A 32 -14.74 0.32 -6.82
N GLU A 33 -13.94 -0.35 -7.65
CA GLU A 33 -14.12 -1.78 -7.92
C GLU A 33 -13.98 -2.62 -6.64
N TYR A 34 -13.01 -2.26 -5.79
CA TYR A 34 -12.82 -2.94 -4.52
C TYR A 34 -14.04 -2.82 -3.59
N VAL A 35 -14.64 -1.62 -3.52
CA VAL A 35 -15.87 -1.40 -2.75
C VAL A 35 -17.04 -2.18 -3.35
N LYS A 36 -17.22 -2.14 -4.68
CA LYS A 36 -18.29 -2.87 -5.38
C LYS A 36 -18.19 -4.37 -5.13
N GLU A 37 -17.00 -4.93 -5.27
CA GLU A 37 -16.75 -6.35 -5.04
C GLU A 37 -16.96 -6.72 -3.57
N GLY A 38 -16.51 -5.87 -2.65
CA GLY A 38 -16.76 -6.02 -1.23
C GLY A 38 -18.24 -6.10 -0.87
N ILE A 39 -19.06 -5.22 -1.44
CA ILE A 39 -20.51 -5.22 -1.24
C ILE A 39 -21.14 -6.49 -1.84
N ARG A 40 -20.69 -6.92 -3.03
CA ARG A 40 -21.13 -8.18 -3.65
C ARG A 40 -20.82 -9.41 -2.81
N GLN A 41 -19.69 -9.39 -2.10
CA GLN A 41 -19.28 -10.42 -1.15
C GLN A 41 -20.00 -10.33 0.20
N GLY A 42 -20.88 -9.34 0.39
CA GLY A 42 -21.62 -9.13 1.64
C GLY A 42 -20.78 -8.51 2.76
N LYS A 43 -19.64 -7.89 2.45
CA LYS A 43 -18.82 -7.19 3.46
C LYS A 43 -19.53 -5.94 3.97
N GLU A 44 -19.45 -5.72 5.28
CA GLU A 44 -20.00 -4.52 5.90
C GLU A 44 -19.20 -3.27 5.51
N GLN A 45 -19.87 -2.12 5.38
CA GLN A 45 -19.23 -0.86 4.98
C GLN A 45 -18.10 -0.44 5.92
N LYS A 46 -18.24 -0.69 7.23
CA LYS A 46 -17.21 -0.39 8.23
C LYS A 46 -15.95 -1.25 8.01
N GLN A 47 -16.13 -2.51 7.64
CA GLN A 47 -15.02 -3.41 7.31
C GLN A 47 -14.30 -2.91 6.05
N LEU A 48 -15.05 -2.56 5.00
CA LEU A 48 -14.48 -2.03 3.75
C LEU A 48 -13.71 -0.73 3.97
N ALA A 49 -14.26 0.20 4.77
CA ALA A 49 -13.56 1.43 5.12
C ALA A 49 -12.22 1.16 5.85
N SER A 50 -12.20 0.18 6.76
CA SER A 50 -10.98 -0.23 7.46
C SER A 50 -9.95 -0.85 6.51
N GLU A 51 -10.38 -1.69 5.58
CA GLU A 51 -9.52 -2.30 4.56
C GLU A 51 -8.95 -1.26 3.59
N LEU A 52 -9.76 -0.30 3.14
CA LEU A 52 -9.33 0.81 2.28
C LEU A 52 -8.29 1.69 2.99
N ALA A 53 -8.52 2.04 4.26
CA ALA A 53 -7.57 2.80 5.06
C ALA A 53 -6.22 2.06 5.21
N ARG A 54 -6.26 0.74 5.42
CA ARG A 54 -5.05 -0.11 5.47
C ARG A 54 -4.31 -0.18 4.13
N LYS A 55 -5.03 -0.04 3.02
CA LYS A 55 -4.47 0.03 1.67
C LYS A 55 -3.98 1.44 1.28
N GLY A 56 -4.02 2.40 2.20
CA GLY A 56 -3.52 3.75 1.98
C GLY A 56 -4.50 4.69 1.26
N VAL A 57 -5.78 4.31 1.15
CA VAL A 57 -6.80 5.15 0.52
C VAL A 57 -7.15 6.31 1.45
N THR A 58 -7.04 7.54 0.94
CA THR A 58 -7.31 8.74 1.72
C THR A 58 -8.80 9.08 1.76
N LYS A 59 -9.21 9.89 2.73
CA LYS A 59 -10.59 10.40 2.82
C LYS A 59 -10.98 11.20 1.58
N GLU A 60 -10.08 12.05 1.09
CA GLU A 60 -10.31 12.85 -0.12
C GLU A 60 -10.51 11.94 -1.34
N GLN A 61 -9.74 10.86 -1.42
CA GLN A 61 -9.88 9.88 -2.49
C GLN A 61 -11.23 9.17 -2.43
N ALA A 62 -11.64 8.71 -1.24
CA ALA A 62 -12.96 8.11 -1.05
C ALA A 62 -14.10 9.08 -1.39
N LEU A 63 -13.95 10.37 -1.06
CA LEU A 63 -14.93 11.41 -1.42
C LEU A 63 -14.98 11.65 -2.93
N ARG A 64 -13.84 11.72 -3.62
CA ARG A 64 -13.80 11.84 -5.09
C ARG A 64 -14.46 10.66 -5.77
N VAL A 65 -14.15 9.44 -5.34
CA VAL A 65 -14.78 8.22 -5.85
C VAL A 65 -16.29 8.24 -5.67
N LYS A 66 -16.77 8.76 -4.54
CA LYS A 66 -18.21 8.94 -4.26
C LYS A 66 -18.86 10.05 -5.09
N GLN A 67 -18.11 11.03 -5.62
CA GLN A 67 -18.68 12.08 -6.49
C GLN A 67 -18.75 11.65 -7.96
N LEU A 68 -17.88 10.72 -8.37
CA LEU A 68 -17.83 10.21 -9.74
C LEU A 68 -18.98 9.24 -10.08
N TYR A 69 -19.73 8.76 -9.07
CA TYR A 69 -20.80 7.76 -9.17
C TYR A 69 -21.90 8.02 -8.13
#